data_AF-A0A920RW28-F1
#
_entry.id   AF-A0A920RW28-F1
#
_cell.length_a   1.000
_cell.length_b   1.000
_cell.length_c   1.000
_cell.angle_alpha   90.00
_cell.angle_beta   90.00
_cell.angle_gamma   90.00
#
_symmetry.space_group_name_H-M   'P 1'
#
loop_
_entity.id
_entity.type
_entity.pdbx_description
1 polymer ?
#
loop_
_entity_poly.entity_id
_entity_poly.type
_entity_poly.pdbx_seq_one_letter_code
_entity_poly.pdbx_strand_id
1 'polypeptide(L)'
;MIGTFFLTPEPGAEHFLKVAIKFPKGDTLCIIEAMKMMNQIESDVDGIVERILVQSGDPVEYPKALFLFKPKLTMLDKVVIANRGEMRSGFSEHVMNWV
;
A
#
# COMPACT_ATOMS: atom_id res chain seq x y z
N MET A 1 12.48 3.68 -2.12
CA MET A 1 11.77 4.98 -2.18
C MET A 1 11.59 5.48 -0.76
N ILE A 2 11.99 6.73 -0.47
CA ILE A 2 11.79 7.37 0.83
C ILE A 2 10.79 8.50 0.62
N GLY A 3 9.78 8.60 1.47
CA GLY A 3 8.76 9.63 1.36
C GLY A 3 7.78 9.64 2.52
N THR A 4 6.75 10.47 2.40
CA THR A 4 5.66 10.57 3.38
C THR A 4 4.43 9.86 2.82
N PHE A 5 3.85 8.97 3.62
CA PHE A 5 2.69 8.18 3.22
C PHE A 5 1.39 8.95 3.45
N PHE A 6 0.47 8.91 2.47
CA PHE A 6 -0.85 9.52 2.57
C PHE A 6 -1.96 8.57 2.07
N LEU A 7 -3.04 8.48 2.85
CA LEU A 7 -4.24 7.70 2.50
C LEU A 7 -5.29 8.51 1.75
N THR A 8 -5.12 9.83 1.66
CA THR A 8 -6.03 10.74 0.95
C THR A 8 -5.27 11.45 -0.15
N PRO A 9 -5.93 11.86 -1.24
CA PRO A 9 -5.29 12.65 -2.30
C PRO A 9 -4.84 14.02 -1.80
N GLU A 10 -5.57 14.57 -0.84
CA GLU A 10 -5.35 15.88 -0.24
C GLU A 10 -5.90 15.91 1.20
N PRO A 11 -5.52 16.92 2.02
CA PRO A 11 -6.00 17.03 3.39
C PRO A 11 -7.53 17.23 3.43
N GLY A 12 -8.24 16.34 4.13
CA GLY A 12 -9.70 16.42 4.27
C GLY A 12 -10.50 15.72 3.16
N ALA A 13 -9.85 15.19 2.13
CA ALA A 13 -10.50 14.33 1.15
C ALA A 13 -10.79 12.93 1.71
N GLU A 14 -11.63 12.18 1.00
CA GLU A 14 -11.88 10.78 1.34
C GLU A 14 -10.64 9.91 1.17
N HIS A 15 -10.53 8.88 2.01
CA HIS A 15 -9.46 7.90 1.88
C HIS A 15 -9.61 7.11 0.58
N PHE A 16 -8.50 6.89 -0.10
CA PHE A 16 -8.39 5.95 -1.22
C PHE A 16 -8.94 4.57 -0.82
N LEU A 17 -8.63 4.14 0.41
CA LEU A 17 -8.98 2.83 0.93
C LEU A 17 -9.48 2.90 2.37
N LYS A 18 -10.35 1.95 2.74
CA LYS A 18 -10.68 1.65 4.14
C LYS A 18 -10.50 0.16 4.39
N VAL A 19 -10.25 -0.22 5.63
CA VAL A 19 -10.19 -1.64 6.02
C VAL A 19 -11.51 -2.34 5.63
N ALA A 20 -11.40 -3.58 5.16
CA ALA A 20 -12.48 -4.42 4.63
C ALA A 20 -13.13 -3.93 3.33
N ILE A 21 -12.57 -2.91 2.65
CA ILE A 21 -13.00 -2.52 1.30
C ILE A 21 -12.31 -3.37 0.22
N LYS A 22 -13.09 -3.73 -0.79
CA LYS A 22 -12.65 -4.36 -2.03
C LYS A 22 -12.10 -3.31 -3.00
N PHE A 23 -10.98 -3.58 -3.63
CA PHE A 23 -10.41 -2.76 -4.70
C PHE A 23 -10.10 -3.62 -5.94
N PRO A 24 -10.32 -3.11 -7.16
CA PRO A 24 -9.90 -3.77 -8.39
C PRO A 24 -8.40 -3.58 -8.66
N LYS A 25 -7.86 -4.34 -9.61
CA LYS A 25 -6.57 -4.02 -10.23
C LYS A 25 -6.61 -2.62 -10.85
N GLY A 26 -5.52 -1.86 -10.68
CA GLY A 26 -5.35 -0.49 -11.17
C GLY A 26 -5.89 0.58 -10.22
N ASP A 27 -6.53 0.21 -9.11
CA ASP A 27 -7.05 1.18 -8.16
C ASP A 27 -5.92 1.84 -7.36
N THR A 28 -6.01 3.16 -7.16
CA THR A 28 -5.03 3.91 -6.37
C THR A 28 -5.20 3.58 -4.90
N LEU A 29 -4.15 3.03 -4.29
CA LEU A 29 -4.15 2.58 -2.90
C LEU A 29 -3.70 3.68 -1.93
N CYS A 30 -2.67 4.43 -2.30
CA CYS A 30 -2.12 5.52 -1.50
C CYS A 30 -1.25 6.45 -2.33
N ILE A 31 -0.81 7.55 -1.70
CA ILE A 31 0.21 8.42 -2.23
C ILE A 31 1.46 8.34 -1.35
N ILE A 32 2.62 8.34 -1.99
CA ILE A 32 3.91 8.59 -1.34
C ILE A 32 4.47 9.89 -1.89
N GLU A 33 4.52 10.91 -1.05
CA GLU A 33 5.18 12.18 -1.35
C GLU A 33 6.69 12.00 -1.20
N ALA A 34 7.43 12.17 -2.30
CA ALA A 34 8.88 12.15 -2.28
C ALA A 34 9.41 13.32 -3.10
N MET A 35 10.23 14.17 -2.50
CA MET A 35 10.86 15.33 -3.17
C MET A 35 9.86 16.23 -3.93
N LYS A 36 8.71 16.55 -3.30
CA LYS A 36 7.58 17.32 -3.88
C LYS A 36 6.83 16.63 -5.04
N MET A 37 7.10 15.34 -5.30
CA MET A 37 6.32 14.54 -6.24
C MET A 37 5.35 13.63 -5.48
N MET A 38 4.08 13.69 -5.86
CA MET A 38 3.03 12.82 -5.36
C MET A 38 3.00 11.56 -6.21
N ASN A 39 3.57 10.46 -5.69
CA ASN A 39 3.58 9.19 -6.41
C ASN A 39 2.39 8.36 -5.96
N GLN A 40 1.46 8.13 -6.88
CA GLN A 40 0.34 7.24 -6.63
C GLN A 40 0.82 5.79 -6.69
N ILE A 41 0.40 5.00 -5.72
CA ILE A 41 0.67 3.57 -5.67
C ILE A 41 -0.61 2.86 -6.08
N GLU A 42 -0.59 2.22 -7.24
CA GLU A 42 -1.72 1.50 -7.80
C GLU A 42 -1.63 0.00 -7.46
N SER A 43 -2.77 -0.66 -7.33
CA SER A 43 -2.82 -2.10 -7.14
C SER A 43 -2.55 -2.86 -8.43
N ASP A 44 -1.69 -3.88 -8.41
CA ASP A 44 -1.52 -4.79 -9.57
C ASP A 44 -2.56 -5.94 -9.58
N VAL A 45 -3.38 -6.07 -8.53
CA VAL A 45 -4.33 -7.18 -8.36
C VAL A 45 -5.65 -6.74 -7.73
N ASP A 46 -6.71 -7.52 -7.93
CA ASP A 46 -7.95 -7.37 -7.19
C ASP A 46 -7.83 -7.93 -5.78
N GLY A 47 -8.31 -7.20 -4.77
CA GLY A 47 -8.15 -7.62 -3.38
C GLY A 47 -9.11 -6.94 -2.41
N ILE A 48 -8.93 -7.28 -1.13
CA ILE A 48 -9.61 -6.67 0.01
C ILE A 48 -8.55 -6.18 0.99
N VAL A 49 -8.64 -4.93 1.43
CA VAL A 49 -7.72 -4.40 2.45
C VAL A 49 -8.02 -5.09 3.77
N GLU A 50 -7.03 -5.80 4.31
CA GLU A 50 -7.13 -6.41 5.63
C GLU A 50 -6.65 -5.47 6.73
N ARG A 51 -5.46 -4.88 6.53
CA ARG A 51 -4.88 -3.94 7.49
C ARG A 51 -4.04 -2.90 6.76
N ILE A 52 -4.06 -1.70 7.33
CA ILE A 52 -3.14 -0.62 6.99
C ILE A 52 -2.07 -0.60 8.08
N LEU A 53 -0.80 -0.71 7.69
CA LEU A 53 0.33 -0.87 8.62
C LEU A 53 1.01 0.47 8.95
N VAL A 54 0.59 1.56 8.30
CA VAL A 54 1.19 2.89 8.35
C VAL A 54 0.09 3.94 8.44
N GLN A 55 0.30 5.05 9.16
CA GLN A 55 -0.68 6.13 9.26
C GLN A 55 -0.36 7.25 8.27
N SER A 56 -1.39 7.99 7.87
CA SER A 56 -1.22 9.14 6.97
C SER A 56 -0.33 10.20 7.66
N GLY A 57 0.73 10.64 6.99
CA GLY A 57 1.75 11.54 7.52
C GLY A 57 3.01 10.84 8.02
N ASP A 58 3.03 9.51 8.12
CA ASP A 58 4.24 8.78 8.54
C ASP A 58 5.32 8.79 7.45
N PRO A 59 6.61 8.87 7.86
CA PRO A 59 7.72 8.58 6.97
C PRO A 59 7.77 7.08 6.63
N VAL A 60 8.01 6.80 5.35
CA VAL A 60 8.15 5.45 4.81
C VAL A 60 9.41 5.34 3.96
N GLU A 61 10.08 4.19 4.05
CA GLU A 61 11.25 3.84 3.26
C GLU A 61 11.10 2.43 2.69
N TYR A 62 11.52 2.21 1.45
CA TYR A 62 11.58 0.86 0.89
C TYR A 62 12.69 0.05 1.59
N PRO A 63 12.47 -1.24 1.96
CA PRO A 63 11.30 -2.09 1.68
C PRO A 63 10.28 -2.22 2.83
N LYS A 64 9.72 -1.11 3.34
CA LYS A 64 8.66 -1.13 4.36
C LYS A 64 7.31 -1.60 3.78
N ALA A 65 6.66 -2.50 4.52
CA ALA A 65 5.30 -2.94 4.24
C ALA A 65 4.29 -1.83 4.59
N LEU A 66 3.38 -1.53 3.66
CA LEU A 66 2.37 -0.47 3.85
C LEU A 66 0.98 -1.02 4.14
N PHE A 67 0.62 -2.12 3.46
CA PHE A 67 -0.70 -2.73 3.54
C PHE A 67 -0.59 -4.25 3.61
N LEU A 68 -1.52 -4.84 4.34
CA LEU A 68 -1.87 -6.25 4.25
C LEU A 68 -3.22 -6.35 3.53
N PHE A 69 -3.27 -7.14 2.48
CA PHE A 69 -4.50 -7.34 1.72
C PHE A 69 -4.66 -8.80 1.31
N LYS A 70 -5.92 -9.19 1.16
CA LYS A 70 -6.30 -10.51 0.70
C LYS A 70 -6.66 -10.46 -0.79
N PRO A 71 -5.82 -10.98 -1.69
CA PRO A 71 -6.11 -11.06 -3.12
C PRO A 71 -7.34 -11.95 -3.39
N LYS A 72 -8.17 -11.56 -4.36
CA LYS A 72 -9.41 -12.29 -4.71
C LYS A 72 -9.14 -13.67 -5.35
N LEU A 73 -8.03 -13.82 -6.07
CA LEU A 73 -7.72 -15.02 -6.86
C LEU A 73 -6.80 -16.04 -6.17
N THR A 74 -6.31 -15.78 -4.96
CA THR A 74 -5.34 -16.66 -4.28
C THR A 74 -5.66 -16.84 -2.80
N MET A 75 -5.47 -18.05 -2.26
CA MET A 75 -5.68 -18.39 -0.84
C MET A 75 -4.53 -17.90 0.09
N LEU A 76 -3.72 -16.95 -0.36
CA LEU A 76 -2.52 -16.49 0.35
C LEU A 76 -2.59 -14.98 0.59
N ASP A 77 -2.31 -14.55 1.81
CA ASP A 77 -2.25 -13.13 2.19
C ASP A 77 -1.00 -12.48 1.58
N LYS A 78 -1.19 -11.32 0.95
CA LYS A 78 -0.13 -10.59 0.26
C LYS A 78 0.17 -9.28 0.97
N VAL A 79 1.45 -8.96 1.07
CA VAL A 79 1.94 -7.69 1.61
C VAL A 79 2.31 -6.77 0.45
N VAL A 80 1.87 -5.52 0.51
CA VAL A 80 2.30 -4.47 -0.42
C VAL A 80 3.60 -3.86 0.07
N ILE A 81 4.64 -4.01 -0.73
CA ILE A 81 5.86 -3.22 -0.62
C ILE A 81 5.91 -2.27 -1.82
N ALA A 82 5.80 -0.98 -1.57
CA ALA A 82 5.84 0.04 -2.62
C ALA A 82 7.30 0.36 -2.98
N ASN A 83 7.69 0.17 -4.25
CA ASN A 83 8.96 0.65 -4.77
C ASN A 83 8.75 1.45 -6.06
N ARG A 84 9.00 2.76 -6.00
CA ARG A 84 9.14 3.62 -7.18
C ARG A 84 7.96 3.54 -8.18
N GLY A 85 6.73 3.49 -7.68
CA GLY A 85 5.50 3.38 -8.49
C GLY A 85 5.04 1.95 -8.78
N GLU A 86 5.80 0.93 -8.37
CA GLU A 86 5.43 -0.48 -8.55
C GLU A 86 5.09 -1.15 -7.20
N MET A 87 3.97 -1.87 -7.20
CA MET A 87 3.53 -2.75 -6.12
C MET A 87 4.24 -4.10 -6.27
N ARG A 88 5.18 -4.46 -5.39
CA ARG A 88 5.65 -5.84 -5.28
C ARG A 88 4.86 -6.57 -4.20
N SER A 89 4.00 -7.49 -4.62
CA SER A 89 3.27 -8.36 -3.70
C SER A 89 4.16 -9.51 -3.23
N GLY A 90 4.50 -9.53 -1.95
CA GLY A 90 5.23 -10.63 -1.30
C GLY A 90 4.30 -11.48 -0.44
N PHE A 91 4.60 -12.78 -0.29
CA PHE A 91 3.88 -13.65 0.64
C PHE A 91 4.30 -13.34 2.09
N SER A 92 3.33 -13.34 3.01
CA SER A 92 3.52 -12.99 4.43
C SER A 92 4.58 -13.82 5.16
N GLU A 93 4.94 -15.01 4.68
CA GLU A 93 6.03 -15.83 5.25
C GLU A 93 7.43 -15.20 5.11
N HIS A 94 7.67 -14.34 4.11
CA HIS A 94 9.00 -13.72 3.91
C HIS A 94 9.19 -12.37 4.62
N VAL A 95 8.14 -11.79 5.20
CA VAL A 95 8.23 -10.51 5.93
C VAL A 95 8.70 -10.71 7.38
N MET A 96 8.72 -11.94 7.89
CA MET A 96 9.19 -12.25 9.25
C MET A 96 10.72 -12.40 9.41
N ASN A 97 11.52 -12.36 8.34
CA ASN A 97 12.98 -12.59 8.40
C ASN A 97 13.84 -11.34 8.11
N TRP A 98 13.30 -10.15 8.29
CA TRP A 98 14.07 -8.90 8.24
C TRP A 98 13.97 -8.19 9.59
N VAL A 99 14.60 -8.79 10.60
CA VAL A 99 15.07 -8.14 11.84
C VAL A 99 16.59 -8.11 11.79
#